data_AF-A0A2H9LW02-F1
#
_entry.id   AF-A0A2H9LW02-F1
#
_cell.length_a   1.000
_cell.length_b   1.000
_cell.length_c   1.000
_cell.angle_alpha   90.00
_cell.angle_beta   90.00
_cell.angle_gamma   90.00
#
_symmetry.space_group_name_H-M   'P 1'
#
loop_
_entity.id
_entity.type
_entity.pdbx_description
1 polymer ?
#
loop_
_entity_poly.entity_id
_entity_poly.type
_entity_poly.pdbx_seq_one_letter_code
_entity_poly.pdbx_strand_id
1 'polypeptide(L)'
;MKDTRLENQYIIAKAVLSKILDARMAGGLNVRRPVGDCQIVTTSAEVAEAVREFSSVITRLTNVKTIAVAEAAPKGGSYIEQPGDRFTACLNRELSKELVEEGQLNELRRRIQSARKEMSLIESDRIAAYITGDNELEGIAKKYEAQLKAEINAAKLHVGVAAKAAAFTKEWEIDGKKVAICVEKEK
;
A
#
# COMPACT_ATOMS: atom_id res chain seq x y z
N MET A 1 25.74 18.15 -28.49
CA MET A 1 26.06 18.71 -27.16
C MET A 1 25.50 17.73 -26.14
N LYS A 2 26.35 17.14 -25.30
CA LYS A 2 25.87 16.36 -24.15
C LYS A 2 25.34 17.34 -23.13
N ASP A 3 24.10 17.14 -22.70
CA ASP A 3 23.48 18.00 -21.69
C ASP A 3 24.07 17.61 -20.33
N THR A 4 25.23 18.20 -20.00
CA THR A 4 26.03 17.88 -18.81
C THR A 4 25.20 18.03 -17.52
N ARG A 5 24.19 18.90 -17.55
CA ARG A 5 23.25 19.08 -16.45
C ARG A 5 22.39 17.83 -16.22
N LEU A 6 21.77 17.31 -17.28
CA LEU A 6 20.92 16.12 -17.21
C LEU A 6 21.73 14.87 -16.83
N GLU A 7 22.96 14.75 -17.35
CA GLU A 7 23.88 13.67 -16.96
C GLU A 7 24.19 13.72 -15.46
N ASN A 8 24.48 14.90 -14.90
CA ASN A 8 24.73 15.08 -13.48
C ASN A 8 23.49 14.78 -12.62
N GLN A 9 22.32 15.30 -13.01
CA GLN A 9 21.06 15.01 -12.29
C GLN A 9 20.72 13.52 -12.33
N TYR A 10 20.98 12.83 -13.45
CA TYR A 10 20.80 11.38 -13.57
C TYR A 10 21.72 10.59 -12.63
N ILE A 11 23.00 11.00 -12.51
CA ILE A 11 23.94 10.38 -11.56
C ILE A 11 23.45 10.53 -10.13
N ILE A 12 22.97 11.72 -9.76
CA ILE A 12 22.40 11.99 -8.44
C ILE A 12 21.14 11.14 -8.21
N ALA A 13 20.23 11.09 -9.18
CA ALA A 13 19.01 10.28 -9.08
C ALA A 13 19.32 8.79 -8.91
N LYS A 14 20.34 8.28 -9.60
CA LYS A 14 20.84 6.91 -9.40
C LYS A 14 21.38 6.68 -7.99
N ALA A 15 22.15 7.62 -7.45
CA ALA A 15 22.66 7.52 -6.09
C ALA A 15 21.52 7.49 -5.07
N VAL A 16 20.53 8.38 -5.23
CA VAL A 16 19.33 8.42 -4.39
C VAL A 16 18.57 7.10 -4.45
N LEU A 17 18.32 6.59 -5.66
CA LEU A 17 17.64 5.31 -5.86
C LEU A 17 18.37 4.15 -5.17
N SER A 18 19.70 4.09 -5.30
CA SER A 18 20.51 3.08 -4.62
C SER A 18 20.33 3.15 -3.11
N LYS A 19 20.36 4.36 -2.53
CA LYS A 19 20.24 4.53 -1.08
C LYS A 19 18.84 4.22 -0.55
N ILE A 20 17.80 4.46 -1.33
CA ILE A 20 16.43 4.02 -0.99
C ILE A 20 16.37 2.49 -0.97
N LEU A 21 16.96 1.81 -1.94
CA LEU A 21 17.01 0.34 -1.96
C LEU A 21 17.82 -0.22 -0.79
N ASP A 22 18.95 0.40 -0.47
CA ASP A 22 19.74 0.07 0.73
C ASP A 22 18.91 0.22 2.00
N ALA A 23 18.12 1.30 2.12
CA ALA A 23 17.24 1.53 3.26
C ALA A 23 16.16 0.44 3.37
N ARG A 24 15.64 -0.04 2.24
CA ARG A 24 14.69 -1.16 2.21
C ARG A 24 15.32 -2.46 2.68
N MET A 25 16.54 -2.77 2.23
CA MET A 25 17.27 -3.96 2.66
C MET A 25 17.58 -3.91 4.17
N ALA A 26 18.09 -2.78 4.66
CA ALA A 26 18.35 -2.57 6.08
C ALA A 26 17.08 -2.68 6.94
N GLY A 27 15.92 -2.29 6.38
CA GLY A 27 14.62 -2.42 7.01
C GLY A 27 14.00 -3.82 7.01
N GLY A 28 14.60 -4.79 6.32
CA GLY A 28 13.98 -6.10 6.08
C GLY A 28 12.70 -6.02 5.25
N LEU A 29 12.50 -4.95 4.47
CA LEU A 29 11.29 -4.70 3.70
C LEU A 29 11.38 -5.46 2.36
N ASN A 30 10.43 -6.38 2.14
CA ASN A 30 10.34 -7.13 0.89
C ASN A 30 10.11 -6.17 -0.29
N VAL A 31 11.00 -6.21 -1.30
CA VAL A 31 11.05 -5.26 -2.44
C VAL A 31 9.72 -5.18 -3.22
N ARG A 32 8.91 -6.25 -3.15
CA ARG A 32 7.59 -6.38 -3.80
C ARG A 32 6.46 -5.64 -3.09
N ARG A 33 6.62 -5.22 -1.84
CA ARG A 33 5.59 -4.49 -1.09
C ARG A 33 5.79 -2.99 -1.23
N PRO A 34 4.75 -2.21 -1.58
CA PRO A 34 4.85 -0.76 -1.58
C PRO A 34 5.18 -0.27 -0.17
N VAL A 35 6.16 0.62 -0.07
CA VAL A 35 6.57 1.29 1.17
C VAL A 35 5.97 2.69 1.19
N GLY A 36 5.81 3.27 2.38
CA GLY A 36 5.11 4.55 2.59
C GLY A 36 5.82 5.73 1.92
N ASP A 37 6.31 6.64 2.73
CA ASP A 37 7.00 7.85 2.33
C ASP A 37 8.52 7.71 2.44
N CYS A 38 9.24 8.36 1.52
CA CYS A 38 10.68 8.54 1.61
C CYS A 38 11.02 10.03 1.57
N GLN A 39 11.81 10.48 2.52
CA GLN A 39 12.34 11.83 2.58
C GLN A 39 13.81 11.84 2.22
N ILE A 40 14.20 12.69 1.29
CA ILE A 40 15.59 12.96 0.95
C ILE A 40 16.01 14.22 1.69
N VAL A 41 16.82 14.04 2.73
CA VAL A 41 17.36 15.14 3.54
C VAL A 41 18.61 15.67 2.87
N THR A 42 18.60 16.91 2.41
CA THR A 42 19.76 17.54 1.77
C THR A 42 19.71 19.05 1.92
N THR A 43 20.88 19.66 2.03
CA THR A 43 21.07 21.12 1.93
C THR A 43 21.51 21.54 0.52
N SER A 44 21.77 20.57 -0.37
CA SER A 44 22.22 20.83 -1.73
C SER A 44 21.05 21.07 -2.68
N ALA A 45 21.02 22.25 -3.29
CA ALA A 45 20.02 22.61 -4.30
C ALA A 45 20.05 21.67 -5.52
N GLU A 46 21.24 21.21 -5.93
CA GLU A 46 21.41 20.26 -7.05
C GLU A 46 20.69 18.94 -6.78
N VAL A 47 20.81 18.42 -5.56
CA VAL A 47 20.17 17.15 -5.18
C VAL A 47 18.66 17.34 -5.07
N ALA A 48 18.22 18.45 -4.48
CA ALA A 48 16.81 18.78 -4.37
C ALA A 48 16.14 18.89 -5.76
N GLU A 49 16.82 19.53 -6.73
CA GLU A 49 16.33 19.64 -8.10
C GLU A 49 16.27 18.26 -8.79
N ALA A 50 17.35 17.48 -8.72
CA ALA A 50 17.41 16.15 -9.33
C ALA A 50 16.31 15.22 -8.78
N VAL A 51 16.05 15.23 -7.47
CA VAL A 51 14.99 14.40 -6.87
C VAL A 51 13.61 14.84 -7.33
N ARG A 52 13.35 16.15 -7.46
CA ARG A 52 12.06 16.65 -7.96
C ARG A 52 11.84 16.24 -9.41
N GLU A 53 12.86 16.40 -10.24
CA GLU A 53 12.80 16.10 -11.67
C GLU A 53 12.64 14.60 -11.94
N PHE A 54 13.34 13.74 -11.19
CA PHE A 54 13.28 12.28 -11.34
C PHE A 54 12.31 11.59 -10.37
N SER A 55 11.46 12.34 -9.67
CA SER A 55 10.55 11.83 -8.64
C SER A 55 9.71 10.64 -9.11
N SER A 56 9.08 10.76 -10.29
CA SER A 56 8.24 9.72 -10.89
C SER A 56 9.00 8.44 -11.28
N VAL A 57 10.28 8.57 -11.64
CA VAL A 57 11.15 7.43 -11.99
C VAL A 57 11.60 6.72 -10.72
N ILE A 58 12.01 7.49 -9.70
CA ILE A 58 12.47 6.97 -8.42
C ILE A 58 11.34 6.20 -7.73
N THR A 59 10.14 6.77 -7.61
CA THR A 59 8.98 6.10 -6.98
C THR A 59 8.63 4.80 -7.70
N ARG A 60 8.59 4.81 -9.04
CA ARG A 60 8.28 3.61 -9.84
C ARG A 60 9.30 2.49 -9.66
N LEU A 61 10.59 2.80 -9.57
CA LEU A 61 11.64 1.79 -9.45
C LEU A 61 11.82 1.29 -8.02
N THR A 62 11.53 2.13 -7.03
CA THR A 62 11.71 1.79 -5.61
C THR A 62 10.43 1.32 -4.92
N ASN A 63 9.27 1.39 -5.59
CA ASN A 63 7.94 1.12 -5.03
C ASN A 63 7.65 1.93 -3.75
N VAL A 64 8.14 3.17 -3.69
CA VAL A 64 7.80 4.14 -2.65
C VAL A 64 6.57 4.92 -3.14
N LYS A 65 5.56 5.10 -2.28
CA LYS A 65 4.36 5.86 -2.65
C LYS A 65 4.65 7.34 -2.90
N THR A 66 5.44 7.95 -2.03
CA THR A 66 5.75 9.38 -2.10
C THR A 66 7.21 9.65 -1.79
N ILE A 67 7.81 10.59 -2.54
CA ILE A 67 9.16 11.08 -2.27
C ILE A 67 9.10 12.59 -2.05
N ALA A 68 9.74 13.07 -0.99
CA ALA A 68 9.83 14.48 -0.65
C ALA A 68 11.28 14.87 -0.35
N VAL A 69 11.60 16.15 -0.52
CA VAL A 69 12.91 16.71 -0.14
C VAL A 69 12.73 17.51 1.14
N ALA A 70 13.60 17.31 2.11
CA ALA A 70 13.61 18.01 3.39
C ALA A 70 15.01 18.57 3.68
N GLU A 71 15.08 19.64 4.49
CA GLU A 71 16.38 20.22 4.90
C GLU A 71 16.92 19.59 6.19
N ALA A 72 16.05 18.95 6.98
CA ALA A 72 16.38 18.28 8.23
C ALA A 72 15.71 16.90 8.30
N ALA A 73 16.34 15.98 9.03
CA ALA A 73 15.78 14.66 9.26
C ALA A 73 14.41 14.75 9.96
N PRO A 74 13.44 13.88 9.58
CA PRO A 74 12.13 13.87 10.21
C PRO A 74 12.27 13.59 11.71
N LYS A 75 11.65 14.45 12.52
CA LYS A 75 11.63 14.29 13.97
C LYS A 75 10.38 13.50 14.35
N GLY A 76 10.56 12.19 14.57
CA GLY A 76 9.49 11.25 14.93
C GLY A 76 9.15 10.27 13.80
N GLY A 77 8.65 9.09 14.15
CA GLY A 77 8.39 7.97 13.22
C GLY A 77 9.54 6.96 13.14
N SER A 78 9.27 5.74 12.65
CA SER A 78 10.28 4.69 12.48
C SER A 78 10.99 4.83 11.12
N TYR A 79 11.79 5.89 10.96
CA TYR A 79 12.58 6.10 9.73
C TYR A 79 13.87 5.27 9.72
N ILE A 80 14.18 4.68 8.57
CA ILE A 80 15.47 4.06 8.28
C ILE A 80 16.27 5.06 7.47
N GLU A 81 17.37 5.51 8.06
CA GLU A 81 18.26 6.47 7.42
C GLU A 81 19.38 5.73 6.68
N GLN A 82 19.64 6.15 5.46
CA GLN A 82 20.80 5.73 4.69
C GLN A 82 21.56 6.96 4.20
N PRO A 83 22.75 7.23 4.76
CA PRO A 83 23.56 8.36 4.33
C PRO A 83 24.10 8.11 2.91
N GLY A 84 23.88 9.08 2.04
CA GLY A 84 24.56 9.26 0.77
C GLY A 84 25.61 10.36 0.89
N ASP A 85 26.26 10.68 -0.23
CA ASP A 85 27.39 11.62 -0.25
C ASP A 85 26.98 13.05 0.10
N ARG A 86 25.87 13.54 -0.49
CA ARG A 86 25.34 14.91 -0.31
C ARG A 86 23.91 14.95 0.23
N PHE A 87 23.38 13.81 0.64
CA PHE A 87 22.00 13.66 1.10
C PHE A 87 21.88 12.47 2.04
N THR A 88 20.79 12.38 2.79
CA THR A 88 20.41 11.19 3.55
C THR A 88 19.02 10.74 3.08
N ALA A 89 18.89 9.47 2.70
CA ALA A 89 17.60 8.89 2.37
C ALA A 89 16.96 8.35 3.66
N CYS A 90 15.88 8.99 4.09
CA CYS A 90 15.08 8.58 5.24
C CYS A 90 13.84 7.85 4.73
N LEU A 91 13.81 6.53 4.83
CA LEU A 91 12.66 5.71 4.43
C LEU A 91 11.77 5.45 5.64
N ASN A 92 10.49 5.81 5.57
CA ASN A 92 9.56 5.45 6.62
C ASN A 92 9.29 3.94 6.61
N ARG A 93 9.64 3.25 7.70
CA ARG A 93 9.36 1.81 7.89
C ARG A 93 7.94 1.57 8.41
N GLU A 94 7.30 2.57 9.00
CA GLU A 94 5.89 2.44 9.34
C GLU A 94 5.15 2.26 8.02
N LEU A 95 4.58 1.06 7.82
CA LEU A 95 3.49 0.95 6.86
C LEU A 95 2.49 1.99 7.33
N SER A 96 2.32 3.05 6.55
CA SER A 96 1.26 4.04 6.77
C SER A 96 0.00 3.22 7.05
N LYS A 97 -0.82 3.60 8.04
CA LYS A 97 -2.05 2.82 8.34
C LYS A 97 -2.79 2.46 7.05
N GLU A 98 -2.86 3.39 6.11
CA GLU A 98 -3.39 3.23 4.76
C GLU A 98 -2.80 2.06 3.93
N LEU A 99 -1.51 1.75 4.05
CA LEU A 99 -0.86 0.60 3.39
C LEU A 99 -1.23 -0.74 4.05
N VAL A 100 -1.36 -0.75 5.37
CA VAL A 100 -1.88 -1.93 6.10
C VAL A 100 -3.35 -2.14 5.74
N GLU A 101 -4.13 -1.06 5.74
CA GLU A 101 -5.53 -1.04 5.37
C GLU A 101 -5.72 -1.51 3.92
N GLU A 102 -4.91 -1.04 2.98
CA GLU A 102 -4.92 -1.48 1.57
C GLU A 102 -4.52 -2.95 1.42
N GLY A 103 -3.55 -3.42 2.20
CA GLY A 103 -3.16 -4.83 2.23
C GLY A 103 -4.29 -5.74 2.72
N GLN A 104 -4.94 -5.35 3.81
CA GLN A 104 -6.09 -6.06 4.37
C GLN A 104 -7.30 -6.00 3.44
N LEU A 105 -7.52 -4.87 2.75
CA LEU A 105 -8.56 -4.71 1.74
C LEU A 105 -8.36 -5.68 0.56
N ASN A 106 -7.12 -5.77 0.06
CA ASN A 106 -6.77 -6.68 -1.03
C ASN A 106 -6.96 -8.14 -0.63
N GLU A 107 -6.63 -8.49 0.61
CA GLU A 107 -6.84 -9.84 1.12
C GLU A 107 -8.33 -10.15 1.31
N LEU A 108 -9.11 -9.22 1.88
CA LEU A 108 -10.58 -9.33 1.97
C LEU A 108 -11.22 -9.55 0.59
N ARG A 109 -10.82 -8.75 -0.40
CA ARG A 109 -11.27 -8.91 -1.79
C ARG A 109 -10.94 -10.31 -2.33
N ARG A 110 -9.72 -10.79 -2.12
CA ARG A 110 -9.31 -12.13 -2.55
C ARG A 110 -10.18 -13.21 -1.90
N ARG A 111 -10.49 -13.11 -0.61
CA ARG A 111 -11.34 -14.07 0.09
C ARG A 111 -12.78 -14.06 -0.40
N ILE A 112 -13.36 -12.87 -0.64
CA ILE A 112 -14.71 -12.73 -1.22
C ILE A 112 -14.76 -13.37 -2.62
N GLN A 113 -13.75 -13.12 -3.46
CA GLN A 113 -13.66 -13.71 -4.80
C GLN A 113 -13.45 -15.24 -4.75
N SER A 114 -12.70 -15.75 -3.78
CA SER A 114 -12.60 -17.20 -3.55
C SER A 114 -13.94 -17.81 -3.13
N ALA A 115 -14.67 -17.17 -2.21
CA ALA A 115 -16.01 -17.60 -1.81
C ALA A 115 -17.00 -17.59 -3.01
N ARG A 116 -16.91 -16.56 -3.87
CA ARG A 116 -17.68 -16.49 -5.12
C ARG A 116 -17.44 -17.69 -6.04
N LYS A 117 -16.17 -18.07 -6.23
CA LYS A 117 -15.78 -19.24 -7.04
C LYS A 117 -16.29 -20.55 -6.44
N GLU A 118 -16.22 -20.70 -5.12
CA GLU A 118 -16.78 -21.87 -4.42
C GLU A 118 -18.29 -21.98 -4.61
N MET A 119 -19.00 -20.85 -4.66
CA MET A 119 -20.44 -20.80 -4.96
C MET A 119 -20.78 -20.91 -6.45
N SER A 120 -19.79 -21.10 -7.34
CA SER A 120 -19.96 -21.14 -8.80
C SER A 120 -20.66 -19.89 -9.38
N LEU A 121 -20.48 -18.73 -8.74
CA LEU A 121 -21.03 -17.46 -9.18
C LEU A 121 -20.12 -16.81 -10.24
N ILE A 122 -20.72 -16.21 -11.26
CA ILE A 122 -20.02 -15.63 -12.42
C ILE A 122 -19.79 -14.14 -12.18
N GLU A 123 -18.73 -13.51 -12.71
CA GLU A 123 -18.35 -12.10 -12.48
C GLU A 123 -19.47 -11.06 -12.73
N SER A 124 -20.44 -11.41 -13.57
CA SER A 124 -21.62 -10.61 -13.88
C SER A 124 -22.70 -10.62 -12.78
N ASP A 125 -22.67 -11.61 -11.89
CA ASP A 125 -23.65 -11.74 -10.80
C ASP A 125 -23.46 -10.64 -9.75
N ARG A 126 -24.56 -10.04 -9.31
CA ARG A 126 -24.55 -9.16 -8.14
C ARG A 126 -24.57 -9.99 -6.87
N ILE A 127 -23.75 -9.60 -5.90
CA ILE A 127 -23.65 -10.27 -4.61
C ILE A 127 -23.92 -9.30 -3.46
N ALA A 128 -24.42 -9.81 -2.34
CA ALA A 128 -24.38 -9.14 -1.06
C ALA A 128 -23.29 -9.81 -0.21
N ALA A 129 -22.31 -9.03 0.24
CA ALA A 129 -21.22 -9.52 1.08
C ALA A 129 -21.42 -9.02 2.52
N TYR A 130 -21.25 -9.91 3.49
CA TYR A 130 -21.27 -9.60 4.91
C TYR A 130 -19.91 -9.91 5.50
N ILE A 131 -19.34 -8.95 6.21
CA ILE A 131 -18.03 -9.07 6.85
C ILE A 131 -18.25 -8.84 8.34
N THR A 132 -17.94 -9.85 9.15
CA THR A 132 -18.06 -9.79 10.62
C THR A 132 -16.83 -10.37 11.28
N GLY A 133 -16.26 -9.69 12.25
CA GLY A 133 -15.10 -10.19 12.97
C GLY A 133 -14.38 -9.10 13.75
N ASP A 134 -13.09 -8.93 13.45
CA ASP A 134 -12.25 -7.95 14.14
C ASP A 134 -12.66 -6.50 13.83
N ASN A 135 -12.78 -5.67 14.88
CA ASN A 135 -13.20 -4.27 14.78
C ASN A 135 -12.31 -3.43 13.84
N GLU A 136 -11.01 -3.74 13.71
CA GLU A 136 -10.14 -3.01 12.79
C GLU A 136 -10.48 -3.32 11.33
N LEU A 137 -10.71 -4.61 11.00
CA LEU A 137 -11.11 -5.01 9.65
C LEU A 137 -12.48 -4.44 9.28
N GLU A 138 -13.39 -4.35 10.25
CA GLU A 138 -14.70 -3.71 10.06
C GLU A 138 -14.58 -2.20 9.81
N GLY A 139 -13.71 -1.51 10.55
CA GLY A 139 -13.42 -0.09 10.30
C GLY A 139 -12.89 0.15 8.88
N ILE A 140 -12.01 -0.73 8.41
CA ILE A 140 -11.39 -0.64 7.08
C ILE A 140 -12.40 -0.95 5.97
N ALA A 141 -13.19 -2.01 6.15
CA ALA A 141 -14.23 -2.38 5.20
C ALA A 141 -15.29 -1.28 5.06
N LYS A 142 -15.61 -0.56 6.15
CA LYS A 142 -16.48 0.64 6.08
C LYS A 142 -15.80 1.80 5.36
N LYS A 143 -14.53 2.09 5.68
CA LYS A 143 -13.77 3.20 5.08
C LYS A 143 -13.61 3.05 3.56
N TYR A 144 -13.40 1.82 3.08
CA TYR A 144 -13.18 1.50 1.66
C TYR A 144 -14.37 0.80 1.00
N GLU A 145 -15.58 0.91 1.57
CA GLU A 145 -16.78 0.23 1.10
C GLU A 145 -17.07 0.47 -0.40
N ALA A 146 -16.96 1.72 -0.85
CA ALA A 146 -17.21 2.10 -2.24
C ALA A 146 -16.26 1.41 -3.22
N GLN A 147 -14.97 1.34 -2.87
CA GLN A 147 -13.95 0.68 -3.67
C GLN A 147 -14.19 -0.84 -3.69
N LEU A 148 -14.44 -1.44 -2.52
CA LEU A 148 -14.66 -2.88 -2.42
C LEU A 148 -15.89 -3.30 -3.22
N LYS A 149 -17.01 -2.55 -3.14
CA LYS A 149 -18.24 -2.82 -3.92
C LYS A 149 -17.99 -2.82 -5.42
N ALA A 150 -17.27 -1.81 -5.92
CA ALA A 150 -16.94 -1.70 -7.33
C ALA A 150 -16.09 -2.88 -7.81
N GLU A 151 -15.08 -3.28 -7.02
CA GLU A 151 -14.14 -4.34 -7.39
C GLU A 151 -14.71 -5.76 -7.27
N ILE A 152 -15.71 -5.99 -6.42
CA ILE A 152 -16.35 -7.32 -6.25
C ILE A 152 -17.71 -7.42 -6.94
N ASN A 153 -18.19 -6.34 -7.58
CA ASN A 153 -19.54 -6.23 -8.13
C ASN A 153 -20.63 -6.56 -7.09
N ALA A 154 -20.44 -6.08 -5.86
CA ALA A 154 -21.42 -6.25 -4.79
C ALA A 154 -22.49 -5.18 -4.85
N ALA A 155 -23.76 -5.60 -4.79
CA ALA A 155 -24.88 -4.69 -4.62
C ALA A 155 -24.92 -4.11 -3.20
N LYS A 156 -24.57 -4.93 -2.19
CA LYS A 156 -24.58 -4.54 -0.78
C LYS A 156 -23.35 -5.08 -0.07
N LEU A 157 -22.77 -4.25 0.79
CA LEU A 157 -21.71 -4.62 1.70
C LEU A 157 -22.22 -4.32 3.10
N HIS A 158 -22.28 -5.35 3.95
CA HIS A 158 -22.71 -5.23 5.33
C HIS A 158 -21.52 -5.53 6.23
N VAL A 159 -21.13 -4.55 7.04
CA VAL A 159 -19.95 -4.67 7.90
C VAL A 159 -20.39 -4.63 9.37
N GLY A 160 -19.99 -5.64 10.15
CA GLY A 160 -20.42 -5.82 11.54
C GLY A 160 -21.85 -6.38 11.68
N VAL A 161 -22.42 -6.89 10.59
CA VAL A 161 -23.76 -7.50 10.58
C VAL A 161 -23.62 -8.96 10.19
N ALA A 162 -23.99 -9.87 11.10
CA ALA A 162 -24.00 -11.29 10.81
C ALA A 162 -24.97 -11.57 9.65
N ALA A 163 -24.53 -12.37 8.70
CA ALA A 163 -25.38 -12.80 7.60
C ALA A 163 -26.55 -13.66 8.10
N LYS A 164 -27.60 -13.77 7.28
CA LYS A 164 -28.70 -14.68 7.57
C LYS A 164 -28.19 -16.12 7.56
N ALA A 165 -28.72 -16.97 8.44
CA ALA A 165 -28.27 -18.36 8.62
C ALA A 165 -28.30 -19.25 7.36
N ALA A 166 -28.96 -18.82 6.27
CA ALA A 166 -29.03 -19.52 4.99
C ALA A 166 -27.89 -19.15 4.00
N ALA A 167 -27.00 -18.24 4.40
CA ALA A 167 -25.98 -17.66 3.54
C ALA A 167 -24.64 -18.39 3.67
N PHE A 168 -23.89 -18.52 2.58
CA PHE A 168 -22.59 -19.18 2.58
C PHE A 168 -21.60 -18.38 3.42
N THR A 169 -21.34 -18.85 4.64
CA THR A 169 -20.47 -18.18 5.62
C THR A 169 -19.21 -19.00 5.81
N LYS A 170 -18.05 -18.37 5.66
CA LYS A 170 -16.75 -19.01 5.85
C LYS A 170 -15.85 -18.12 6.69
N GLU A 171 -15.21 -18.73 7.67
CA GLU A 171 -14.23 -18.07 8.51
C GLU A 171 -12.86 -18.08 7.82
N TRP A 172 -12.20 -16.94 7.86
CA TRP A 172 -10.88 -16.72 7.29
C TRP A 172 -9.98 -16.06 8.32
N GLU A 173 -8.69 -16.33 8.23
CA GLU A 173 -7.66 -15.67 9.02
C GLU A 173 -6.87 -14.72 8.12
N ILE A 174 -6.88 -13.42 8.44
CA ILE A 174 -6.17 -12.36 7.72
C ILE A 174 -5.21 -11.70 8.71
N ASP A 175 -3.91 -11.80 8.47
CA ASP A 175 -2.85 -11.24 9.34
C ASP A 175 -3.03 -11.61 10.84
N GLY A 176 -3.44 -12.86 11.12
CA GLY A 176 -3.67 -13.38 12.49
C GLY A 176 -5.02 -12.97 13.10
N LYS A 177 -5.86 -12.25 12.36
CA LYS A 177 -7.20 -11.83 12.79
C LYS A 177 -8.27 -12.70 12.14
N LYS A 178 -9.20 -13.20 12.95
CA LYS A 178 -10.32 -14.01 12.47
C LYS A 178 -11.42 -13.10 11.92
N VAL A 179 -11.84 -13.38 10.70
CA VAL A 179 -12.94 -12.69 10.03
C VAL A 179 -13.86 -13.71 9.38
N ALA A 180 -15.15 -13.64 9.68
CA ALA A 180 -16.17 -14.38 8.97
C ALA A 180 -16.64 -13.54 7.78
N ILE A 181 -16.51 -14.13 6.58
CA ILE A 181 -16.96 -13.53 5.33
C ILE A 181 -18.10 -14.39 4.83
N CYS A 182 -19.22 -13.74 4.56
CA CYS A 182 -20.38 -14.36 3.98
C CYS A 182 -20.74 -13.70 2.65
N VAL A 183 -21.12 -14.52 1.67
CA VAL A 183 -21.53 -14.06 0.34
C VAL A 183 -22.90 -14.64 0.02
N GLU A 184 -23.82 -13.77 -0.38
CA GLU A 184 -25.14 -14.12 -0.90
C GLU A 184 -25.25 -13.65 -2.35
N LYS A 185 -25.85 -14.46 -3.23
CA LYS A 185 -26.23 -14.00 -4.56
C LYS A 185 -27.46 -13.11 -4.42
N GLU A 186 -27.38 -11.87 -4.92
CA GLU A 186 -28.58 -11.04 -5.06
C GLU A 186 -29.28 -11.41 -6.37
N LYS A 187 -30.61 -11.58 -6.31
CA LYS A 187 -31.45 -11.97 -7.46
C LYS A 187 -31.62 -10.82 -8.44
#